data_AF-A0A350AXH8-F1
#
_entry.id   AF-A0A350AXH8-F1
#
_cell.length_a   1.000
_cell.length_b   1.000
_cell.length_c   1.000
_cell.angle_alpha   90.00
_cell.angle_beta   90.00
_cell.angle_gamma   90.00
#
_symmetry.space_group_name_H-M   'P 1'
#
loop_
_entity.id
_entity.type
_entity.pdbx_description
1 polymer ?
#
loop_
_entity_poly.entity_id
_entity_poly.type
_entity_poly.pdbx_seq_one_letter_code
_entity_poly.pdbx_strand_id
1 'polypeptide(L)'
;MKKRIITSLTSRSGFSMIEVVLAIGIFLVTVLALVGLLGPTLQSVDEVEKTDEVSSIVNTLNAFLQNSPDIAPGGSKFNAIYSAVAAGGEATVFIFRYYDDTATGTGNAPVVRIAVGFNTGEGVNAGSEVDQSLFADAAGPIYRAVLSASSVTPETLRSAVRNGVGIYTLAQTDVANYPEGYFAMEVRIFAEAPPGPQGTFTSATNLTTLNDEEPIFTYNTAVVR
;
A
#
# COMPACT_ATOMS: atom_id res chain seq x y z
N MET A 1 -29.13 -85.54 31.33
CA MET A 1 -28.01 -85.47 30.37
C MET A 1 -28.26 -84.32 29.39
N LYS A 2 -27.46 -83.24 29.47
CA LYS A 2 -27.10 -82.25 28.43
C LYS A 2 -26.81 -80.88 29.06
N LYS A 3 -25.53 -80.64 29.36
CA LYS A 3 -24.99 -79.30 29.66
C LYS A 3 -24.74 -78.62 28.31
N ARG A 4 -25.49 -77.55 27.97
CA ARG A 4 -25.18 -76.71 26.81
C ARG A 4 -23.99 -75.83 27.18
N ILE A 5 -22.86 -76.09 26.55
CA ILE A 5 -21.70 -75.18 26.55
C ILE A 5 -21.96 -74.18 25.43
N ILE A 6 -22.13 -72.91 25.78
CA ILE A 6 -22.12 -71.80 24.82
C ILE A 6 -20.65 -71.41 24.65
N THR A 7 -20.06 -71.79 23.53
CA THR A 7 -18.70 -71.37 23.17
C THR A 7 -18.78 -69.98 22.55
N SER A 8 -18.27 -68.96 23.23
CA SER A 8 -18.07 -67.63 22.64
C SER A 8 -16.98 -67.71 21.57
N LEU A 9 -17.35 -67.64 20.30
CA LEU A 9 -16.40 -67.40 19.21
C LEU A 9 -16.01 -65.92 19.23
N THR A 10 -14.98 -65.57 20.01
CA THR A 10 -14.26 -64.30 19.80
C THR A 10 -13.44 -64.45 18.52
N SER A 11 -14.02 -64.05 17.38
CA SER A 11 -13.24 -63.74 16.19
C SER A 11 -12.32 -62.58 16.53
N ARG A 12 -11.01 -62.84 16.71
CA ARG A 12 -10.02 -61.76 16.66
C ARG A 12 -9.90 -61.36 15.19
N SER A 13 -10.71 -60.39 14.77
CA SER A 13 -10.60 -59.78 13.45
C SER A 13 -9.37 -58.88 13.44
N GLY A 14 -8.23 -59.41 12.98
CA GLY A 14 -7.10 -58.57 12.60
C GLY A 14 -7.38 -57.89 11.25
N PHE A 15 -6.85 -56.69 11.05
CA PHE A 15 -6.91 -56.03 9.74
C PHE A 15 -6.06 -56.80 8.73
N SER A 16 -6.57 -56.92 7.49
CA SER A 16 -5.80 -57.51 6.41
C SER A 16 -4.64 -56.60 6.01
N MET A 17 -3.52 -57.18 5.60
CA MET A 17 -2.35 -56.41 5.15
C MET A 17 -2.71 -55.44 4.00
N ILE A 18 -3.58 -55.86 3.07
CA ILE A 18 -4.03 -55.00 1.96
C ILE A 18 -4.87 -53.82 2.45
N GLU A 19 -5.68 -54.01 3.50
CA GLU A 19 -6.55 -52.98 4.05
C GLU A 19 -5.72 -51.88 4.73
N VAL A 20 -4.69 -52.28 5.48
CA VAL A 20 -3.76 -51.33 6.12
C VAL A 20 -2.96 -50.56 5.06
N VAL A 21 -2.44 -51.24 4.03
CA VAL A 21 -1.69 -50.59 2.96
C VAL A 21 -2.58 -49.62 2.17
N LEU A 22 -3.82 -50.01 1.88
CA LEU A 22 -4.80 -49.14 1.21
C LEU A 22 -5.14 -47.92 2.07
N ALA A 23 -5.36 -48.11 3.38
CA ALA A 23 -5.64 -47.01 4.30
C ALA A 23 -4.48 -46.01 4.39
N ILE A 24 -3.24 -46.49 4.49
CA ILE A 24 -2.04 -45.63 4.49
C ILE A 24 -1.89 -44.93 3.13
N GLY A 25 -2.13 -45.65 2.03
CA GLY A 25 -2.06 -45.09 0.68
C GLY A 25 -3.04 -43.94 0.47
N ILE A 26 -4.31 -44.13 0.83
CA ILE A 26 -5.33 -43.07 0.76
C ILE A 26 -4.94 -41.91 1.67
N PHE A 27 -4.54 -42.19 2.91
CA PHE A 27 -4.13 -41.15 3.86
C PHE A 27 -3.00 -40.29 3.31
N LEU A 28 -1.92 -40.89 2.80
CA LEU A 28 -0.79 -40.17 2.23
C LEU A 28 -1.17 -39.34 1.00
N VAL A 29 -1.99 -39.90 0.09
CA VAL A 29 -2.46 -39.16 -1.10
C VAL A 29 -3.31 -37.96 -0.69
N THR A 30 -4.19 -38.10 0.31
CA THR A 30 -5.00 -36.97 0.79
C THR A 30 -4.15 -35.87 1.45
N VAL A 31 -3.12 -36.23 2.22
CA VAL A 31 -2.20 -35.24 2.83
C VAL A 31 -1.40 -34.51 1.75
N LEU A 32 -0.88 -35.23 0.75
CA LEU A 32 -0.17 -34.62 -0.37
C LEU A 32 -1.07 -33.69 -1.19
N ALA A 33 -2.32 -34.09 -1.42
CA ALA A 33 -3.29 -33.24 -2.11
C ALA A 33 -3.60 -31.96 -1.31
N LEU A 34 -3.80 -32.07 0.00
CA LEU A 34 -4.05 -30.91 0.87
C LEU A 34 -2.85 -29.95 0.91
N VAL A 35 -1.64 -30.47 1.11
CA VAL A 35 -0.43 -29.64 1.11
C VAL A 35 -0.19 -29.02 -0.28
N GLY A 36 -0.49 -29.75 -1.35
CA GLY A 36 -0.39 -29.24 -2.73
C GLY A 36 -1.33 -28.07 -3.01
N LEU A 37 -2.45 -27.97 -2.30
CA LEU A 37 -3.38 -26.84 -2.41
C LEU A 37 -2.99 -25.64 -1.54
N LEU A 38 -2.15 -25.82 -0.51
CA LEU A 38 -1.76 -24.72 0.39
C LEU A 38 -1.00 -23.61 -0.34
N GLY A 39 -0.08 -23.95 -1.25
CA GLY A 39 0.71 -22.97 -2.01
C GLY A 39 -0.18 -22.00 -2.81
N PRO A 40 -1.03 -22.51 -3.72
CA PRO A 40 -1.98 -21.67 -4.45
C PRO A 40 -2.91 -20.87 -3.53
N THR A 41 -3.41 -21.45 -2.43
CA THR A 41 -4.30 -20.71 -1.52
C THR A 41 -3.59 -19.56 -0.81
N LEU A 42 -2.34 -19.73 -0.39
CA LEU A 42 -1.58 -18.66 0.27
C LEU A 42 -1.25 -17.55 -0.73
N GLN A 43 -0.88 -17.90 -1.96
CA GLN A 43 -0.66 -16.92 -3.00
C GLN A 43 -1.94 -16.13 -3.34
N SER A 44 -3.09 -16.81 -3.44
CA SER A 44 -4.36 -16.11 -3.70
C SER A 44 -4.76 -15.17 -2.56
N VAL A 45 -4.45 -15.52 -1.30
CA VAL A 45 -4.69 -14.62 -0.16
C VAL A 45 -3.78 -13.39 -0.23
N ASP A 46 -2.49 -13.59 -0.50
CA ASP A 46 -1.50 -12.52 -0.64
C ASP A 46 -1.84 -11.55 -1.78
N GLU A 47 -2.26 -12.08 -2.94
CA GLU A 47 -2.68 -11.27 -4.09
C GLU A 47 -3.93 -10.41 -3.77
N VAL A 48 -4.88 -10.95 -3.01
CA VAL A 48 -6.07 -10.21 -2.57
C VAL A 48 -5.71 -9.12 -1.57
N GLU A 49 -4.89 -9.44 -0.57
CA GLU A 49 -4.43 -8.47 0.43
C GLU A 49 -3.72 -7.29 -0.22
N LYS A 50 -2.79 -7.56 -1.13
CA LYS A 50 -2.06 -6.52 -1.87
C LYS A 50 -3.00 -5.65 -2.72
N THR A 51 -4.00 -6.26 -3.35
CA THR A 51 -4.98 -5.53 -4.19
C THR A 51 -5.87 -4.61 -3.35
N ASP A 52 -6.37 -5.11 -2.22
CA ASP A 52 -7.22 -4.35 -1.31
C ASP A 52 -6.44 -3.19 -0.67
N GLU A 53 -5.19 -3.44 -0.29
CA GLU A 53 -4.31 -2.43 0.27
C GLU A 53 -4.02 -1.31 -0.73
N VAL A 54 -3.55 -1.64 -1.94
CA VAL A 54 -3.29 -0.65 -3.00
C VAL A 54 -4.54 0.18 -3.29
N SER A 55 -5.71 -0.44 -3.37
CA SER A 55 -6.98 0.26 -3.58
C SER A 55 -7.30 1.24 -2.46
N SER A 56 -7.06 0.84 -1.20
CA SER A 56 -7.23 1.71 -0.03
C SER A 56 -6.29 2.91 -0.07
N ILE A 57 -5.02 2.72 -0.42
CA ILE A 57 -4.03 3.80 -0.50
C ILE A 57 -4.38 4.78 -1.62
N VAL A 58 -4.73 4.28 -2.81
CA VAL A 58 -5.14 5.10 -3.97
C VAL A 58 -6.38 5.93 -3.64
N ASN A 59 -7.38 5.33 -3.00
CA ASN A 59 -8.60 6.06 -2.61
C ASN A 59 -8.31 7.12 -1.54
N THR A 60 -7.47 6.80 -0.55
CA THR A 60 -7.08 7.76 0.50
C THR A 60 -6.33 8.95 -0.09
N LEU A 61 -5.35 8.69 -0.98
CA LEU A 61 -4.59 9.73 -1.65
C LEU A 61 -5.48 10.61 -2.52
N ASN A 62 -6.34 10.03 -3.37
CA ASN A 62 -7.23 10.80 -4.22
C ASN A 62 -8.24 11.63 -3.39
N ALA A 63 -8.80 11.06 -2.33
CA ALA A 63 -9.68 11.79 -1.42
C ALA A 63 -8.95 12.96 -0.75
N PHE A 64 -7.71 12.75 -0.31
CA PHE A 64 -6.88 13.82 0.26
C PHE A 64 -6.62 14.93 -0.75
N LEU A 65 -6.10 14.61 -1.95
CA LEU A 65 -5.77 15.60 -2.99
C LEU A 65 -7.00 16.41 -3.45
N GLN A 66 -8.17 15.77 -3.52
CA GLN A 66 -9.39 16.42 -4.01
C GLN A 66 -10.17 17.16 -2.92
N ASN A 67 -10.22 16.62 -1.69
CA ASN A 67 -11.17 17.08 -0.68
C ASN A 67 -10.52 17.73 0.54
N SER A 68 -9.21 17.59 0.75
CA SER A 68 -8.56 18.17 1.93
C SER A 68 -8.62 19.71 1.88
N PRO A 69 -9.33 20.38 2.81
CA PRO A 69 -9.38 21.83 2.86
C PRO A 69 -8.04 22.43 3.29
N ASP A 70 -7.22 21.64 3.99
CA ASP A 70 -5.96 22.08 4.56
C ASP A 70 -4.87 22.27 3.51
N ILE A 71 -5.02 21.73 2.29
CA ILE A 71 -4.03 21.89 1.20
C ILE A 71 -3.89 23.36 0.80
N ALA A 72 -5.01 24.06 0.70
CA ALA A 72 -5.06 25.47 0.33
C ALA A 72 -6.25 26.16 1.04
N PRO A 73 -6.12 26.50 2.33
CA PRO A 73 -7.21 27.11 3.09
C PRO A 73 -7.67 28.42 2.45
N GLY A 74 -8.89 28.45 1.91
CA GLY A 74 -9.45 29.60 1.21
C GLY A 74 -8.83 29.91 -0.17
N GLY A 75 -7.98 29.01 -0.69
CA GLY A 75 -7.32 29.14 -1.99
C GLY A 75 -7.67 28.01 -2.96
N SER A 76 -7.02 27.99 -4.12
CA SER A 76 -7.16 26.91 -5.09
C SER A 76 -6.16 25.78 -4.78
N LYS A 77 -6.69 24.59 -4.48
CA LYS A 77 -5.88 23.37 -4.27
C LYS A 77 -5.08 23.02 -5.52
N PHE A 78 -5.67 23.22 -6.69
CA PHE A 78 -4.99 23.07 -7.96
C PHE A 78 -3.72 23.90 -8.01
N ASN A 79 -3.80 25.19 -7.68
CA ASN A 79 -2.62 26.06 -7.68
C ASN A 79 -1.56 25.61 -6.67
N ALA A 80 -1.98 25.24 -5.45
CA ALA A 80 -1.04 24.80 -4.42
C ALA A 80 -0.29 23.52 -4.83
N ILE A 81 -1.01 22.52 -5.33
CA ILE A 81 -0.43 21.23 -5.77
C ILE A 81 0.42 21.42 -7.02
N TYR A 82 -0.04 22.25 -7.96
CA TYR A 82 0.73 22.61 -9.14
C TYR A 82 2.06 23.27 -8.75
N SER A 83 2.03 24.24 -7.84
CA SER A 83 3.24 24.93 -7.37
C SER A 83 4.19 23.97 -6.65
N ALA A 84 3.67 23.02 -5.87
CA ALA A 84 4.48 21.97 -5.24
C ALA A 84 5.23 21.15 -6.30
N VAL A 85 4.50 20.59 -7.27
CA VAL A 85 5.10 19.78 -8.35
C VAL A 85 6.03 20.60 -9.25
N ALA A 86 5.70 21.87 -9.54
CA ALA A 86 6.51 22.73 -10.40
C ALA A 86 7.83 23.15 -9.75
N ALA A 87 7.88 23.27 -8.41
CA ALA A 87 9.07 23.73 -7.70
C ALA A 87 10.19 22.66 -7.68
N GLY A 88 9.84 21.39 -7.43
CA GLY A 88 10.80 20.28 -7.39
C GLY A 88 10.92 19.51 -8.70
N GLY A 89 9.88 19.54 -9.55
CA GLY A 89 9.65 18.55 -10.61
C GLY A 89 8.70 17.44 -10.14
N GLU A 90 8.60 17.25 -8.82
CA GLU A 90 7.72 16.35 -8.12
C GLU A 90 7.16 16.99 -6.84
N ALA A 91 6.14 16.35 -6.27
CA ALA A 91 5.72 16.54 -4.89
C ALA A 91 5.54 15.18 -4.21
N THR A 92 5.84 15.09 -2.92
CA THR A 92 5.75 13.83 -2.16
C THR A 92 4.60 13.86 -1.18
N VAL A 93 3.80 12.79 -1.15
CA VAL A 93 2.75 12.56 -0.15
C VAL A 93 3.02 11.23 0.55
N PHE A 94 2.85 11.20 1.87
CA PHE A 94 2.91 9.97 2.65
C PHE A 94 1.52 9.52 3.07
N ILE A 95 1.28 8.21 3.00
CA ILE A 95 0.09 7.56 3.57
C ILE A 95 0.57 6.39 4.42
N PHE A 96 0.15 6.33 5.68
CA PHE A 96 0.49 5.20 6.55
C PHE A 96 -0.46 5.08 7.71
N ARG A 97 -0.50 3.91 8.33
CA ARG A 97 -1.18 3.69 9.59
C ARG A 97 -0.21 3.93 10.73
N TYR A 98 -0.66 4.45 11.85
CA TYR A 98 0.17 4.60 13.05
C TYR A 98 -0.60 4.23 14.31
N TYR A 99 0.12 3.82 15.35
CA TYR A 99 -0.42 3.63 16.68
C TYR A 99 -0.57 5.00 17.35
N ASP A 100 -1.80 5.41 17.62
CA ASP A 100 -2.09 6.66 18.32
C ASP A 100 -2.01 6.44 19.83
N ASP A 101 -0.83 6.71 20.39
CA ASP A 101 -0.57 6.62 21.82
C ASP A 101 -1.26 7.75 22.61
N THR A 102 -1.76 8.81 21.98
CA THR A 102 -2.51 9.87 22.69
C THR A 102 -3.90 9.42 23.13
N ALA A 103 -4.41 8.32 22.57
CA ALA A 103 -5.64 7.65 23.03
C ALA A 103 -5.43 6.81 24.30
N THR A 104 -4.17 6.68 24.78
CA THR A 104 -3.80 5.83 25.93
C THR A 104 -4.01 6.55 27.26
N GLY A 105 -5.27 6.71 27.66
CA GLY A 105 -5.60 6.66 29.09
C GLY A 105 -5.22 5.27 29.62
N THR A 106 -4.76 5.19 30.89
CA THR A 106 -4.41 3.92 31.54
C THR A 106 -5.56 2.92 31.41
N GLY A 107 -5.41 1.93 30.50
CA GLY A 107 -6.40 0.87 30.26
C GLY A 107 -7.08 0.85 28.88
N ASN A 108 -6.78 1.78 27.97
CA ASN A 108 -7.29 1.72 26.60
C ASN A 108 -6.33 0.98 25.65
N ALA A 109 -6.88 0.15 24.76
CA ALA A 109 -6.12 -0.47 23.68
C ALA A 109 -5.61 0.62 22.70
N PRO A 110 -4.40 0.46 22.12
CA PRO A 110 -3.88 1.41 21.14
C PRO A 110 -4.83 1.50 19.94
N VAL A 111 -5.13 2.72 19.51
CA VAL A 111 -6.01 2.98 18.37
C VAL A 111 -5.14 3.13 17.13
N VAL A 112 -5.41 2.34 16.09
CA VAL A 112 -4.73 2.51 14.80
C VAL A 112 -5.45 3.59 14.01
N ARG A 113 -4.71 4.61 13.58
CA ARG A 113 -5.21 5.72 12.74
C ARG A 113 -4.43 5.79 11.44
N ILE A 114 -4.97 6.50 10.46
CA ILE A 114 -4.31 6.77 9.18
C ILE A 114 -3.78 8.20 9.20
N ALA A 115 -2.52 8.37 8.84
CA ALA A 115 -1.92 9.64 8.49
C ALA A 115 -1.84 9.75 6.97
N VAL A 116 -2.19 10.92 6.44
CA VAL A 116 -1.99 11.30 5.04
C VAL A 116 -1.60 12.76 4.97
N GLY A 117 -0.55 13.09 4.22
CA GLY A 117 -0.09 14.47 4.08
C GLY A 117 1.12 14.61 3.18
N PHE A 118 1.36 15.83 2.69
CA PHE A 118 2.57 16.16 1.95
C PHE A 118 3.82 16.02 2.82
N ASN A 119 4.96 15.77 2.20
CA ASN A 119 6.24 15.94 2.89
C ASN A 119 6.41 17.40 3.34
N THR A 120 7.21 17.62 4.39
CA THR A 120 7.46 18.97 4.89
C THR A 120 8.22 19.79 3.85
N GLY A 121 7.76 21.02 3.60
CA GLY A 121 8.43 21.96 2.70
C GLY A 121 8.05 21.81 1.22
N GLU A 122 7.01 21.04 0.89
CA GLU A 122 6.47 20.88 -0.46
C GLU A 122 5.76 22.16 -0.99
N GLY A 123 5.68 23.23 -0.19
CA GLY A 123 5.09 24.50 -0.61
C GLY A 123 3.55 24.55 -0.57
N VAL A 124 2.92 23.52 0.00
CA VAL A 124 1.51 23.52 0.40
C VAL A 124 1.34 24.16 1.79
N ASN A 125 0.11 24.31 2.27
CA ASN A 125 -0.11 24.78 3.63
C ASN A 125 0.33 23.74 4.67
N ALA A 126 0.96 24.19 5.76
CA ALA A 126 1.52 23.33 6.80
C ALA A 126 0.51 22.36 7.45
N GLY A 127 -0.79 22.70 7.48
CA GLY A 127 -1.84 21.80 7.98
C GLY A 127 -2.09 20.58 7.07
N SER A 128 -1.60 20.60 5.83
CA SER A 128 -1.64 19.47 4.90
C SER A 128 -0.33 18.68 4.83
N GLU A 129 0.69 19.08 5.58
CA GLU A 129 1.91 18.31 5.72
C GLU A 129 1.70 17.17 6.71
N VAL A 130 2.37 16.05 6.47
CA VAL A 130 2.33 14.92 7.40
C VAL A 130 3.19 15.23 8.62
N ASP A 131 2.69 14.91 9.81
CA ASP A 131 3.50 14.95 11.02
C ASP A 131 4.52 13.80 10.98
N GLN A 132 5.77 14.15 10.67
CA GLN A 132 6.85 13.19 10.51
C GLN A 132 7.23 12.49 11.83
N SER A 133 6.82 13.02 12.99
CA SER A 133 7.05 12.33 14.26
C SER A 133 6.30 10.99 14.34
N LEU A 134 5.17 10.89 13.62
CA LEU A 134 4.34 9.68 13.57
C LEU A 134 4.99 8.51 12.81
N PHE A 135 6.07 8.74 12.06
CA PHE A 135 6.76 7.65 11.34
C PHE A 135 7.34 6.59 12.28
N ALA A 136 7.77 6.97 13.49
CA ALA A 136 8.28 6.02 14.48
C ALA A 136 7.19 5.03 14.96
N ASP A 137 5.94 5.49 14.94
CA ASP A 137 4.76 4.75 15.40
C ASP A 137 4.01 4.06 14.26
N ALA A 138 4.62 3.98 13.07
CA ALA A 138 4.00 3.39 11.89
C ALA A 138 3.62 1.91 12.13
N ALA A 139 2.34 1.61 11.93
CA ALA A 139 1.71 0.32 12.08
C ALA A 139 1.62 -0.39 10.71
N GLY A 140 2.78 -0.77 10.17
CA GLY A 140 2.93 -1.36 8.83
C GLY A 140 3.78 -0.49 7.91
N PRO A 141 3.75 -0.74 6.59
CA PRO A 141 4.53 0.04 5.62
C PRO A 141 4.13 1.52 5.60
N ILE A 142 5.11 2.37 5.30
CA ILE A 142 4.89 3.77 4.97
C ILE A 142 4.85 3.89 3.46
N TYR A 143 3.72 4.35 2.91
CA TYR A 143 3.57 4.53 1.47
C TYR A 143 4.01 5.92 1.07
N ARG A 144 5.06 6.02 0.27
CA ARG A 144 5.48 7.25 -0.40
C ARG A 144 4.84 7.32 -1.77
N ALA A 145 3.99 8.32 -1.97
CA ALA A 145 3.44 8.67 -3.27
C ALA A 145 4.20 9.86 -3.86
N VAL A 146 4.92 9.61 -4.95
CA VAL A 146 5.60 10.65 -5.73
C VAL A 146 4.67 11.12 -6.84
N LEU A 147 4.27 12.39 -6.76
CA LEU A 147 3.44 13.08 -7.75
C LEU A 147 4.36 13.81 -8.72
N SER A 148 4.29 13.51 -10.00
CA SER A 148 5.07 14.20 -11.05
C SER A 148 4.21 14.49 -12.26
N ALA A 149 4.70 15.26 -13.24
CA ALA A 149 3.92 15.50 -14.44
C ALA A 149 3.64 14.17 -15.18
N SER A 150 2.41 13.99 -15.66
CA SER A 150 2.03 12.76 -16.39
C SER A 150 2.42 12.81 -17.86
N SER A 151 2.64 11.64 -18.46
CA SER A 151 2.76 11.48 -19.91
C SER A 151 1.53 11.96 -20.69
N VAL A 152 0.35 11.99 -20.05
CA VAL A 152 -0.91 12.44 -20.69
C VAL A 152 -1.07 13.97 -20.68
N THR A 153 -0.27 14.67 -19.87
CA THR A 153 -0.18 16.14 -19.97
C THR A 153 0.35 16.50 -21.36
N PRO A 154 -0.26 17.47 -22.07
CA PRO A 154 0.18 17.82 -23.42
C PRO A 154 1.65 18.20 -23.50
N GLU A 155 2.32 17.82 -24.58
CA GLU A 155 3.77 17.99 -24.75
C GLU A 155 4.21 19.47 -24.73
N THR A 156 3.35 20.41 -25.06
CA THR A 156 3.61 21.86 -24.91
C THR A 156 3.63 22.32 -23.44
N LEU A 157 3.14 21.48 -22.53
CA LEU A 157 2.96 21.71 -21.11
C LEU A 157 3.73 20.67 -20.27
N ARG A 158 4.68 19.94 -20.84
CA ARG A 158 5.62 19.10 -20.08
C ARG A 158 6.91 18.90 -20.86
N SER A 159 7.91 18.29 -20.25
CA SER A 159 9.05 17.79 -20.99
C SER A 159 8.62 16.74 -22.02
N ALA A 160 9.25 16.75 -23.20
CA ALA A 160 8.96 15.79 -24.27
C ALA A 160 9.22 14.34 -23.83
N VAL A 161 10.31 14.14 -23.09
CA VAL A 161 10.76 12.87 -22.53
C VAL A 161 10.94 12.96 -21.01
N ARG A 162 11.02 11.81 -20.35
CA ARG A 162 11.41 11.74 -18.94
C ARG A 162 12.86 12.23 -18.77
N ASN A 163 13.14 12.89 -17.65
CA ASN A 163 14.49 13.32 -17.30
C ASN A 163 15.34 12.13 -16.79
N GLY A 164 16.59 12.41 -16.39
CA GLY A 164 17.54 11.38 -15.92
C GLY A 164 17.13 10.65 -14.63
N VAL A 165 16.04 11.07 -13.97
CA VAL A 165 15.46 10.43 -12.78
C VAL A 165 14.05 9.89 -13.04
N GLY A 166 13.69 9.72 -14.32
CA GLY A 166 12.51 8.98 -14.73
C GLY A 166 11.18 9.70 -14.56
N ILE A 167 11.14 11.03 -14.46
CA ILE A 167 9.89 11.80 -14.41
C ILE A 167 9.74 12.75 -15.61
N TYR A 168 8.51 13.08 -15.96
CA TYR A 168 8.27 14.28 -16.75
C TYR A 168 8.25 15.50 -15.84
N THR A 169 8.71 16.63 -16.35
CA THR A 169 8.68 17.92 -15.64
C THR A 169 7.67 18.85 -16.29
N LEU A 170 7.05 19.72 -15.52
CA LEU A 170 6.17 20.77 -16.05
C LEU A 170 6.97 21.78 -16.88
N ALA A 171 6.43 22.19 -18.02
CA ALA A 171 7.13 23.09 -18.96
C ALA A 171 6.91 24.57 -18.63
N GLN A 172 5.79 24.92 -18.01
CA GLN A 172 5.56 26.26 -17.47
C GLN A 172 5.76 26.24 -15.97
N THR A 173 6.24 27.35 -15.43
CA THR A 173 6.36 27.60 -13.98
C THR A 173 5.17 28.39 -13.44
N ASP A 174 4.45 29.11 -14.30
CA ASP A 174 3.25 29.87 -13.95
C ASP A 174 1.99 29.04 -14.24
N VAL A 175 1.22 28.80 -13.19
CA VAL A 175 -0.06 28.09 -13.22
C VAL A 175 -1.09 28.75 -14.14
N ALA A 176 -1.00 30.06 -14.36
CA ALA A 176 -1.89 30.79 -15.26
C ALA A 176 -1.78 30.30 -16.73
N ASN A 177 -0.64 29.73 -17.09
CA ASN A 177 -0.39 29.18 -18.42
C ASN A 177 -0.86 27.73 -18.59
N TYR A 178 -1.38 27.12 -17.53
CA TYR A 178 -2.02 25.80 -17.59
C TYR A 178 -3.54 25.95 -17.68
N PRO A 179 -4.16 25.51 -18.79
CA PRO A 179 -5.61 25.43 -18.89
C PRO A 179 -6.17 24.46 -17.84
N GLU A 180 -7.40 24.69 -17.43
CA GLU A 180 -8.11 23.80 -16.52
C GLU A 180 -8.24 22.39 -17.12
N GLY A 181 -7.96 21.36 -16.32
CA GLY A 181 -8.02 19.96 -16.74
C GLY A 181 -6.79 19.44 -17.50
N TYR A 182 -5.78 20.28 -17.74
CA TYR A 182 -4.59 19.90 -18.50
C TYR A 182 -3.41 19.46 -17.61
N PHE A 183 -3.49 19.71 -16.31
CA PHE A 183 -2.51 19.22 -15.35
C PHE A 183 -2.90 17.84 -14.85
N ALA A 184 -2.41 16.82 -15.55
CA ALA A 184 -2.43 15.45 -15.08
C ALA A 184 -1.10 15.11 -14.38
N MET A 185 -1.20 14.38 -13.28
CA MET A 185 -0.08 13.90 -12.50
C MET A 185 0.04 12.39 -12.62
N GLU A 186 1.26 11.91 -12.83
CA GLU A 186 1.59 10.52 -12.60
C GLU A 186 1.93 10.34 -11.13
N VAL A 187 1.28 9.37 -10.49
CA VAL A 187 1.50 8.97 -9.11
C VAL A 187 2.21 7.64 -9.12
N ARG A 188 3.41 7.59 -8.53
CA ARG A 188 4.15 6.35 -8.27
C ARG A 188 4.17 6.11 -6.78
N ILE A 189 3.67 4.95 -6.34
CA ILE A 189 3.59 4.58 -4.92
C ILE A 189 4.69 3.58 -4.61
N PHE A 190 5.45 3.83 -3.55
CA PHE A 190 6.50 2.95 -3.02
C PHE A 190 6.13 2.55 -1.60
N ALA A 191 6.29 1.27 -1.25
CA ALA A 191 6.08 0.78 0.10
C ALA A 191 7.43 0.70 0.81
N GLU A 192 7.62 1.53 1.84
CA GLU A 192 8.85 1.56 2.62
C GLU A 192 8.63 0.90 3.98
N ALA A 193 9.61 0.13 4.44
CA ALA A 193 9.55 -0.49 5.75
C ALA A 193 9.53 0.61 6.85
N PRO A 194 8.69 0.45 7.89
CA PRO A 194 8.68 1.40 8.99
C PRO A 194 10.03 1.38 9.73
N PRO A 195 10.48 2.53 10.27
CA PRO A 195 11.76 2.61 10.97
C PRO A 195 11.75 1.84 12.31
N GLY A 196 10.57 1.51 12.82
CA GLY A 196 10.35 0.95 14.16
C GLY A 196 10.47 2.00 15.27
N PRO A 197 10.18 1.62 16.54
CA PRO A 197 9.97 2.57 17.65
C PRO A 197 11.16 3.46 18.02
N GLN A 198 12.35 3.19 17.48
CA GLN A 198 13.58 3.95 17.75
C GLN A 198 14.37 4.26 16.48
N GLY A 199 13.78 4.01 15.31
CA GLY A 199 14.41 4.30 14.04
C GLY A 199 14.06 5.70 13.53
N THR A 200 14.83 6.17 12.56
CA THR A 200 14.52 7.38 11.80
C THR A 200 14.06 6.98 10.41
N PHE A 201 12.93 7.54 9.96
CA PHE A 201 12.48 7.40 8.58
C PHE A 201 13.10 8.50 7.71
N THR A 202 13.57 8.16 6.51
CA THR A 202 14.13 9.16 5.58
C THR A 202 13.01 9.73 4.72
N SER A 203 12.45 10.87 5.12
CA SER A 203 11.35 11.51 4.39
C SER A 203 11.79 12.24 3.12
N ALA A 204 13.06 12.57 2.97
CA ALA A 204 13.57 13.19 1.75
C ALA A 204 13.43 12.24 0.55
N THR A 205 12.76 12.71 -0.51
CA THR A 205 12.60 11.95 -1.75
C THR A 205 13.89 11.99 -2.56
N ASN A 206 14.41 10.81 -2.90
CA ASN A 206 15.54 10.66 -3.81
C ASN A 206 15.07 10.00 -5.10
N LEU A 207 14.72 10.81 -6.09
CA LEU A 207 14.20 10.32 -7.36
C LEU A 207 15.18 9.42 -8.12
N THR A 208 16.50 9.59 -7.94
CA THR A 208 17.49 8.71 -8.57
C THR A 208 17.37 7.30 -8.01
N THR A 209 17.29 7.16 -6.68
CA THR A 209 17.10 5.85 -6.03
C THR A 209 15.76 5.24 -6.39
N LEU A 210 14.68 6.03 -6.33
CA LEU A 210 13.34 5.56 -6.65
C LEU A 210 13.14 5.22 -8.13
N ASN A 211 13.99 5.74 -9.02
CA ASN A 211 13.94 5.39 -10.45
C ASN A 211 14.43 3.96 -10.72
N ASP A 212 15.30 3.43 -9.85
CA ASP A 212 15.79 2.04 -9.93
C ASP A 212 14.91 1.06 -9.15
N GLU A 213 13.89 1.56 -8.44
CA GLU A 213 12.93 0.79 -7.67
C GLU A 213 11.60 0.64 -8.42
N GLU A 214 10.99 -0.55 -8.36
CA GLU A 214 9.68 -0.78 -8.95
C GLU A 214 8.58 -0.24 -8.01
N PRO A 215 7.76 0.72 -8.44
CA PRO A 215 6.62 1.16 -7.65
C PRO A 215 5.62 0.02 -7.46
N ILE A 216 5.02 -0.11 -6.28
CA ILE A 216 3.97 -1.10 -6.03
C ILE A 216 2.73 -0.85 -6.90
N PHE A 217 2.52 0.41 -7.30
CA PHE A 217 1.46 0.84 -8.17
C PHE A 217 1.79 2.19 -8.82
N THR A 218 1.38 2.35 -10.08
CA THR A 218 1.50 3.62 -10.82
C THR A 218 0.19 3.92 -11.52
N TYR A 219 -0.30 5.15 -11.39
CA TYR A 219 -1.53 5.59 -12.07
C TYR A 219 -1.48 7.10 -12.35
N ASN A 220 -2.38 7.55 -13.24
CA ASN A 220 -2.54 8.97 -13.52
C ASN A 220 -3.76 9.52 -12.77
N THR A 221 -3.61 10.71 -12.21
CA THR A 221 -4.67 11.46 -11.54
C THR A 221 -4.65 12.91 -11.99
N ALA A 222 -5.71 13.65 -11.69
CA ALA A 222 -5.78 15.08 -11.95
C ALA A 222 -6.54 15.76 -10.81
N VAL A 223 -6.18 17.01 -10.52
CA VAL A 223 -6.89 17.86 -9.57
C VAL A 223 -7.71 18.85 -10.38
N VAL A 224 -8.97 19.05 -10.00
CA VAL A 224 -9.86 20.03 -10.63
C VAL A 224 -9.56 21.42 -10.08
N ARG A 225 -9.67 22.45 -10.93
CA ARG A 225 -9.38 23.83 -10.57
C ARG A 225 -10.45 24.46 -9.69
#